data_AF-A0A7C1NHS9-F1
#
_entry.id   AF-A0A7C1NHS9-F1
#
_cell.length_a   1.000
_cell.length_b   1.000
_cell.length_c   1.000
_cell.angle_alpha   90.00
_cell.angle_beta   90.00
_cell.angle_gamma   90.00
#
_symmetry.space_group_name_H-M   'P 1'
#
loop_
_entity.id
_entity.type
_entity.pdbx_description
1 polymer ?
#
loop_
_entity_poly.entity_id
_entity_poly.type
_entity_poly.pdbx_seq_one_letter_code
_entity_poly.pdbx_strand_id
1 'polypeptide(L)'
;MKPVDLQAFKASLQQETPPELPIPLLALWHEAKGDWDRAHQLVQNDPTRESAWVHAYLHRKEGDLGNARYWYSRASRPPSDGSFEAEWEQIAQALLEAVNP
;
A
#
# COMPACT_ATOMS: atom_id res chain seq x y z
N MET A 1 14.80 -10.95 -5.66
CA MET A 1 15.52 -9.88 -4.93
C MET A 1 14.48 -8.88 -4.41
N LYS A 2 14.64 -8.36 -3.19
CA LYS A 2 13.75 -7.33 -2.63
C LYS A 2 13.95 -6.01 -3.39
N PRO A 3 12.90 -5.32 -3.86
CA PRO A 3 13.04 -3.98 -4.42
C PRO A 3 13.60 -3.01 -3.36
N VAL A 4 14.55 -2.18 -3.77
CA VAL A 4 15.21 -1.20 -2.87
C VAL A 4 14.75 0.24 -3.12
N ASP A 5 14.04 0.49 -4.22
CA ASP A 5 13.50 1.79 -4.60
C ASP A 5 12.17 1.64 -5.37
N LEU A 6 11.49 2.77 -5.59
CA LEU A 6 10.18 2.80 -6.25
C LEU A 6 10.23 2.32 -7.70
N GLN A 7 11.33 2.56 -8.42
CA GLN A 7 11.47 2.13 -9.80
C GLN A 7 11.54 0.60 -9.88
N ALA A 8 12.35 -0.02 -9.03
CA ALA A 8 12.45 -1.47 -8.91
C ALA A 8 11.12 -2.09 -8.45
N PHE A 9 10.40 -1.43 -7.54
CA PHE A 9 9.08 -1.90 -7.08
C PHE A 9 8.06 -1.85 -8.22
N LYS A 10 7.97 -0.75 -8.97
CA LYS A 10 7.10 -0.65 -10.16
C LYS A 10 7.48 -1.66 -11.24
N ALA A 11 8.77 -1.89 -11.47
CA ALA A 11 9.23 -2.90 -12.43
C ALA A 11 8.78 -4.32 -12.03
N SER A 12 8.69 -4.61 -10.72
CA SER A 12 8.21 -5.90 -10.23
C SER A 12 6.74 -6.21 -10.57
N LEU A 13 5.92 -5.21 -10.92
CA LEU A 13 4.52 -5.41 -11.32
C LEU A 13 4.39 -6.17 -12.66
N GLN A 14 5.45 -6.19 -13.46
CA GLN A 14 5.51 -6.97 -14.71
C GLN A 14 5.77 -8.46 -14.47
N GLN A 15 6.08 -8.86 -13.24
CA GLN A 15 6.31 -10.26 -12.87
C GLN A 15 4.98 -10.95 -12.57
N GLU A 16 4.95 -12.28 -12.74
CA GLU A 16 3.77 -13.10 -12.41
C GLU A 16 3.58 -13.25 -10.90
N THR A 17 4.67 -13.31 -10.15
CA THR A 17 4.68 -13.43 -8.69
C THR A 17 5.41 -12.25 -8.05
N PRO A 18 4.96 -11.78 -6.88
CA PRO A 18 5.64 -10.69 -6.18
C PRO A 18 7.04 -11.14 -5.70
N PRO A 19 8.02 -10.22 -5.66
CA PRO A 19 9.25 -10.47 -4.91
C PRO A 19 8.95 -10.58 -3.40
N GLU A 20 9.95 -10.93 -2.61
CA GLU A 20 9.81 -10.90 -1.16
C GLU A 20 9.60 -9.46 -0.68
N LEU A 21 8.41 -9.17 -0.14
CA LEU A 21 7.97 -7.84 0.27
C LEU A 21 7.37 -7.91 1.68
N PRO A 22 7.53 -6.87 2.51
CA PRO A 22 6.74 -6.74 3.72
C PRO A 22 5.26 -6.57 3.37
N ILE A 23 4.38 -6.95 4.30
CA ILE A 23 2.92 -7.01 4.09
C ILE A 23 2.34 -5.73 3.45
N PRO A 24 2.66 -4.50 3.91
CA PRO A 24 2.12 -3.28 3.30
C PRO A 24 2.48 -3.12 1.81
N LEU A 25 3.73 -3.39 1.43
CA LEU A 25 4.17 -3.33 0.03
C LEU A 25 3.59 -4.46 -0.81
N LEU A 26 3.46 -5.66 -0.22
CA LEU A 26 2.82 -6.79 -0.88
C LEU A 26 1.35 -6.49 -1.21
N ALA A 27 0.63 -5.82 -0.30
CA ALA A 27 -0.74 -5.41 -0.54
C ALA A 27 -0.86 -4.37 -1.67
N LEU A 28 0.00 -3.36 -1.70
CA LEU A 28 0.06 -2.40 -2.82
C LEU A 28 0.39 -3.08 -4.16
N TRP A 29 1.25 -4.10 -4.14
CA TRP A 29 1.57 -4.89 -5.34
C TRP A 29 0.35 -5.64 -5.87
N HIS A 30 -0.40 -6.33 -5.00
CA HIS A 30 -1.63 -7.02 -5.39
C HIS A 30 -2.71 -6.05 -5.88
N GLU A 31 -2.88 -4.93 -5.20
CA GLU A 31 -3.80 -3.86 -5.59
C GLU A 31 -3.50 -3.35 -7.01
N ALA A 32 -2.23 -3.03 -7.31
CA ALA A 32 -1.81 -2.55 -8.63
C ALA A 32 -1.99 -3.60 -9.74
N LYS A 33 -2.09 -4.89 -9.38
CA LYS A 33 -2.39 -6.00 -10.29
C LYS A 33 -3.89 -6.28 -10.44
N GLY A 34 -4.74 -5.52 -9.75
CA GLY A 34 -6.19 -5.68 -9.73
C GLY A 34 -6.70 -6.74 -8.74
N ASP A 35 -5.82 -7.29 -7.91
CA ASP A 35 -6.18 -8.31 -6.90
C ASP A 35 -6.56 -7.63 -5.57
N TRP A 36 -7.73 -7.00 -5.60
CA TRP A 36 -8.27 -6.18 -4.52
C TRP A 36 -8.48 -6.95 -3.21
N ASP A 37 -9.10 -8.13 -3.31
CA ASP A 37 -9.42 -8.96 -2.15
C ASP A 37 -8.15 -9.40 -1.43
N ARG A 38 -7.12 -9.77 -2.19
CA ARG A 38 -5.84 -10.16 -1.61
C ARG A 38 -5.16 -8.99 -0.92
N ALA A 39 -5.19 -7.80 -1.52
CA ALA A 39 -4.63 -6.59 -0.92
C ALA A 39 -5.28 -6.29 0.45
N HIS A 40 -6.62 -6.31 0.52
CA HIS A 40 -7.34 -6.10 1.79
C HIS A 40 -7.03 -7.18 2.83
N GLN A 41 -7.05 -8.46 2.45
CA GLN A 41 -6.78 -9.56 3.39
C GLN A 41 -5.39 -9.46 4.03
N LEU A 42 -4.40 -9.00 3.28
CA LEU A 42 -3.04 -8.81 3.75
C LEU A 42 -2.98 -7.75 4.86
N VAL A 43 -3.47 -6.54 4.59
CA VAL A 43 -3.40 -5.42 5.55
C VAL A 43 -4.39 -5.53 6.70
N GLN A 44 -5.51 -6.23 6.51
CA GLN A 44 -6.50 -6.49 7.56
C GLN A 44 -5.92 -7.28 8.74
N ASN A 45 -4.94 -8.15 8.47
CA ASN A 45 -4.32 -9.03 9.47
C ASN A 45 -3.01 -8.48 10.04
N ASP A 46 -2.53 -7.35 9.54
CA ASP A 46 -1.28 -6.73 10.00
C ASP A 46 -1.56 -5.46 10.81
N PRO A 47 -1.24 -5.43 12.12
CA PRO A 47 -1.63 -4.33 13.01
C PRO A 47 -0.75 -3.09 12.89
N THR A 48 0.18 -3.05 11.94
CA THR A 48 1.15 -1.95 11.77
C THR A 48 0.50 -0.67 11.27
N ARG A 49 1.17 0.46 11.50
CA ARG A 49 0.71 1.78 11.01
C ARG A 49 0.84 1.87 9.48
N GLU A 50 1.83 1.17 8.94
CA GLU A 50 2.12 1.02 7.53
C GLU A 50 0.97 0.29 6.81
N SER A 51 0.53 -0.86 7.34
CA SER A 51 -0.63 -1.57 6.81
C SER A 51 -1.92 -0.77 6.98
N ALA A 52 -2.10 -0.06 8.11
CA ALA A 52 -3.23 0.84 8.27
C ALA A 52 -3.25 1.95 7.20
N TRP A 53 -2.10 2.45 6.76
CA TRP A 53 -2.04 3.48 5.71
C TRP A 53 -2.45 2.92 4.35
N VAL A 54 -1.94 1.74 3.99
CA VAL A 54 -2.36 1.05 2.77
C VAL A 54 -3.85 0.74 2.81
N HIS A 55 -4.38 0.29 3.96
CA HIS A 55 -5.81 0.01 4.12
C HIS A 55 -6.69 1.25 3.94
N ALA A 56 -6.21 2.41 4.40
CA ALA A 56 -6.88 3.69 4.19
C ALA A 56 -6.99 4.05 2.70
N TYR A 57 -5.88 3.87 1.96
CA TYR A 57 -5.85 4.05 0.51
C TYR A 57 -6.83 3.13 -0.21
N LEU A 58 -6.90 1.85 0.17
CA LEU A 58 -7.84 0.90 -0.42
C LEU A 58 -9.29 1.37 -0.25
N HIS A 59 -9.73 1.66 0.97
CA HIS A 59 -11.10 2.15 1.17
C HIS A 59 -11.37 3.50 0.49
N ARG A 60 -10.36 4.37 0.36
CA ARG A 60 -10.50 5.62 -0.38
C ARG A 60 -10.79 5.36 -1.86
N LYS A 61 -10.09 4.41 -2.48
CA LYS A 61 -10.28 4.03 -3.88
C LYS A 61 -11.59 3.24 -4.11
N GLU A 62 -12.06 2.51 -3.11
CA GLU A 62 -13.40 1.88 -3.08
C GLU A 62 -14.55 2.91 -3.02
N GLY A 63 -14.28 4.11 -2.47
CA GLY A 63 -15.29 5.13 -2.23
C GLY A 63 -15.88 5.09 -0.81
N ASP A 64 -15.42 4.17 0.05
CA ASP A 64 -15.77 4.15 1.47
C ASP A 64 -14.92 5.16 2.26
N LEU A 65 -15.27 6.44 2.12
CA LEU A 65 -14.56 7.53 2.78
C LEU A 65 -14.69 7.47 4.32
N GLY A 66 -15.71 6.80 4.84
CA GLY A 66 -15.90 6.60 6.28
C GLY A 66 -14.82 5.70 6.86
N ASN A 67 -14.66 4.51 6.30
CA ASN A 67 -13.61 3.58 6.71
C ASN A 67 -12.22 4.08 6.33
N ALA A 68 -12.05 4.74 5.17
CA ALA A 68 -10.78 5.34 4.81
C ALA A 68 -10.28 6.29 5.91
N ARG A 69 -11.14 7.20 6.41
CA ARG A 69 -10.79 8.12 7.50
C ARG A 69 -10.39 7.40 8.78
N TYR A 70 -11.10 6.33 9.14
CA TYR A 70 -10.75 5.51 10.31
C TYR A 70 -9.33 4.93 10.17
N TRP A 71 -8.99 4.38 9.01
CA TRP A 71 -7.67 3.80 8.77
C TRP A 71 -6.55 4.84 8.64
N TYR A 72 -6.81 6.01 8.04
CA TYR A 72 -5.85 7.13 8.06
C TYR A 72 -5.53 7.55 9.50
N SER A 73 -6.55 7.64 10.36
CA SER A 73 -6.35 7.91 11.78
C SER A 73 -5.50 6.85 12.47
N ARG A 74 -5.72 5.56 12.15
CA ARG A 74 -4.92 4.43 12.67
C ARG A 74 -3.45 4.49 12.22
N ALA A 75 -3.21 4.95 11.00
CA ALA A 75 -1.87 5.22 10.48
C ALA A 75 -1.22 6.50 11.06
N SER A 76 -2.01 7.30 11.78
CA SER A 76 -1.75 8.72 12.14
C SER A 76 -1.20 9.53 10.97
N ARG A 77 -1.92 9.46 9.86
CA ARG A 77 -1.69 10.27 8.66
C ARG A 77 -2.99 11.00 8.29
N PRO A 78 -2.91 12.21 7.70
CA PRO A 78 -4.09 12.84 7.13
C PRO A 78 -4.57 12.06 5.89
N PRO A 79 -5.87 12.13 5.53
CA PRO A 79 -6.33 11.65 4.23
C PRO A 79 -5.62 12.36 3.08
N SER A 80 -5.33 11.63 2.01
CA SER A 80 -4.77 12.21 0.78
C SER A 80 -5.83 12.97 -0.01
N ASP A 81 -5.43 14.10 -0.59
CA ASP A 81 -6.21 14.92 -1.53
C ASP A 81 -5.76 14.74 -2.99
N GLY A 82 -4.67 14.00 -3.23
CA GLY A 82 -4.11 13.74 -4.55
C GLY A 82 -4.83 12.63 -5.34
N SER A 83 -4.40 12.40 -6.58
CA SER A 83 -4.83 11.24 -7.37
C SER A 83 -4.50 9.92 -6.66
N PHE A 84 -5.23 8.84 -6.96
CA PHE A 84 -4.94 7.51 -6.41
C PHE A 84 -3.53 7.02 -6.77
N GLU A 85 -3.05 7.36 -7.97
CA GLU A 85 -1.71 7.01 -8.44
C GLU A 85 -0.63 7.72 -7.62
N ALA A 86 -0.76 9.04 -7.44
CA ALA A 86 0.17 9.81 -6.62
C ALA A 86 0.21 9.34 -5.15
N GLU A 87 -0.95 9.01 -4.57
CA GLU A 87 -1.00 8.45 -3.21
C GLU A 87 -0.34 7.07 -3.14
N TRP A 88 -0.64 6.18 -4.09
CA TRP A 88 -0.02 4.86 -4.16
C TRP A 88 1.51 4.96 -4.21
N GLU A 89 2.04 5.87 -5.04
CA GLU A 89 3.47 6.11 -5.18
C GLU A 89 4.09 6.67 -3.89
N GLN A 90 3.41 7.60 -3.23
CA GLN A 90 3.85 8.16 -1.96
C GLN A 90 3.94 7.09 -0.87
N ILE A 91 2.94 6.22 -0.77
CA ILE A 91 2.93 5.11 0.19
C ILE A 91 4.07 4.16 -0.13
N ALA A 92 4.18 3.69 -1.38
CA ALA A 92 5.23 2.76 -1.79
C ALA A 92 6.63 3.31 -1.50
N GLN A 93 6.91 4.57 -1.86
CA GLN A 93 8.20 5.21 -1.62
C GLN A 93 8.54 5.25 -0.13
N ALA A 94 7.63 5.73 0.72
CA ALA A 94 7.86 5.84 2.15
C ALA A 94 8.05 4.47 2.82
N LEU A 95 7.35 3.43 2.35
CA LEU A 95 7.52 2.07 2.86
C LEU A 95 8.88 1.46 2.45
N LEU A 96 9.35 1.73 1.24
CA LEU A 96 10.65 1.25 0.76
C LEU A 96 11.80 1.90 1.53
N GLU A 97 11.68 3.19 1.86
CA GLU A 97 12.63 3.91 2.72
C GLU A 97 12.66 3.33 4.14
N ALA A 98 11.49 3.01 4.72
CA ALA A 98 11.39 2.45 6.06
C ALA A 98 12.04 1.05 6.18
N VAL A 99 12.12 0.30 5.07
CA VAL A 99 12.69 -1.06 5.03
C VAL A 99 14.19 -1.05 4.72
N ASN A 100 14.71 0.03 4.14
CA ASN A 100 16.12 0.22 3.82
C ASN A 100 16.70 1.44 4.58
N PRO A 101 16.88 1.35 5.91
CA PRO A 101 17.37 2.45 6.74
C PRO A 101 18.82 2.83 6.48
#